data_AF-A0A817RGX6-F1
#
_entry.id   AF-A0A817RGX6-F1
#
_cell.length_a   1.000
_cell.length_b   1.000
_cell.length_c   1.000
_cell.angle_alpha   90.00
_cell.angle_beta   90.00
_cell.angle_gamma   90.00
#
_symmetry.space_group_name_H-M   'P 1'
#
loop_
_entity.id
_entity.type
_entity.pdbx_description
1 polymer ?
#
loop_
_entity_poly.entity_id
_entity_poly.type
_entity_poly.pdbx_seq_one_letter_code
_entity_poly.pdbx_strand_id
1 'polypeptide(L)'
;FRSSLSIMADLKNEALHERHWRQIIQETNINIDLTNNILTLENIFQMNLHQYNDIIQSILQTAIKELQIEKNLNDIQQQWDTMRFQIHKHYRHTLGTNIEQERGFIITGVDDILQALEDSTLLLNSIFKNQYLLFYYLYGTVNIDV
;
A
#
# COMPACT_ATOMS: atom_id res chain seq x y z
N PHE A 1 25.97 -22.37 0.77
CA PHE A 1 26.26 -21.58 -0.45
C PHE A 1 25.01 -21.28 -1.26
N ARG A 2 24.23 -22.27 -1.74
CA ARG A 2 22.96 -22.00 -2.46
C ARG A 2 21.92 -21.23 -1.62
N SER A 3 21.74 -21.61 -0.36
CA SER A 3 20.83 -20.94 0.59
C SER A 3 21.25 -19.50 0.88
N SER A 4 22.56 -19.26 1.00
CA SER A 4 23.16 -17.94 1.20
C SER A 4 22.82 -16.97 0.06
N LEU A 5 22.89 -17.45 -1.19
CA LEU A 5 22.56 -16.66 -2.39
C LEU A 5 21.08 -16.30 -2.49
N SER A 6 20.17 -17.19 -2.07
CA SER A 6 18.74 -16.88 -2.02
C SER A 6 18.48 -15.74 -1.04
N ILE A 7 19.03 -15.83 0.17
CA ILE A 7 18.85 -14.81 1.21
C ILE A 7 19.43 -13.46 0.78
N MET A 8 20.53 -13.45 0.02
CA MET A 8 21.08 -12.20 -0.54
C MET A 8 20.11 -11.54 -1.52
N ALA A 9 19.44 -12.32 -2.38
CA ALA A 9 18.44 -11.79 -3.29
C ALA A 9 17.22 -11.23 -2.54
N ASP A 10 16.80 -11.95 -1.50
CA ASP A 10 15.70 -11.58 -0.61
C ASP A 10 15.99 -10.28 0.15
N LEU A 11 17.21 -10.13 0.68
CA LEU A 11 17.67 -8.92 1.35
C LEU A 11 17.82 -7.71 0.41
N LYS A 12 17.88 -7.92 -0.92
CA LYS A 12 17.92 -6.84 -1.92
C LYS A 12 16.52 -6.38 -2.35
N ASN A 13 15.45 -6.93 -1.77
CA ASN A 13 14.10 -6.60 -2.17
C ASN A 13 13.76 -5.12 -1.89
N GLU A 14 13.16 -4.44 -2.86
CA GLU A 14 12.75 -3.02 -2.77
C GLU A 14 11.71 -2.75 -1.69
N ALA A 15 10.95 -3.77 -1.26
CA ALA A 15 9.98 -3.65 -0.17
C ALA A 15 10.66 -3.44 1.20
N LEU A 16 11.96 -3.74 1.34
CA LEU A 16 12.69 -3.59 2.59
C LEU A 16 13.10 -2.13 2.83
N HIS A 17 12.38 -1.47 3.73
CA HIS A 17 12.72 -0.16 4.26
C HIS A 17 13.52 -0.24 5.57
N GLU A 18 14.03 0.91 6.04
CA GLU A 18 14.87 1.03 7.23
C GLU A 18 14.28 0.34 8.47
N ARG A 19 12.96 0.39 8.67
CA ARG A 19 12.28 -0.31 9.79
C ARG A 19 12.47 -1.83 9.77
N HIS A 20 12.41 -2.44 8.58
CA HIS A 20 12.61 -3.88 8.41
C HIS A 20 14.09 -4.23 8.67
N TRP A 21 15.00 -3.38 8.22
CA TRP A 21 16.42 -3.51 8.50
C TRP A 21 16.74 -3.45 9.99
N ARG A 22 16.14 -2.51 10.72
CA ARG A 22 16.27 -2.42 12.18
C ARG A 22 15.75 -3.69 12.85
N GLN A 23 14.62 -4.25 12.40
CA GLN A 23 14.09 -5.51 12.93
C GLN A 23 15.02 -6.70 12.65
N ILE A 24 15.56 -6.81 11.44
CA ILE A 24 16.54 -7.85 11.08
C ILE A 24 17.77 -7.73 11.99
N ILE A 25 18.30 -6.52 12.21
CA ILE A 25 19.45 -6.28 13.09
C ILE A 25 19.17 -6.70 14.54
N GLN A 26 17.99 -6.34 15.06
CA GLN A 26 17.59 -6.69 16.43
C GLN A 26 17.47 -8.20 16.62
N GLU A 27 16.79 -8.90 15.71
CA GLU A 27 16.56 -10.35 15.81
C GLU A 27 17.83 -11.17 15.56
N THR A 28 18.72 -10.66 14.69
CA THR A 28 19.98 -11.35 14.38
C THR A 28 21.13 -10.96 15.29
N ASN A 29 20.97 -9.91 16.10
CA ASN A 29 21.99 -9.33 16.98
C ASN A 29 23.27 -8.91 16.25
N ILE A 30 23.16 -8.61 14.95
CA ILE A 30 24.28 -8.27 14.09
C ILE A 30 24.32 -6.76 13.91
N ASN A 31 25.46 -6.17 14.24
CA ASN A 31 25.68 -4.74 14.14
C ASN A 31 26.00 -4.36 12.67
N ILE A 32 24.97 -4.28 11.82
CA ILE A 32 25.11 -3.78 10.46
C ILE A 32 25.01 -2.26 10.50
N ASP A 33 26.03 -1.58 10.00
CA ASP A 33 26.00 -0.13 9.83
C ASP A 33 25.07 0.24 8.64
N LEU A 34 23.81 0.51 8.95
CA LEU A 34 22.78 0.86 7.97
C LEU A 34 23.01 2.23 7.30
N THR A 35 23.88 3.07 7.87
CA THR A 35 24.09 4.44 7.41
C THR A 35 24.67 4.51 5.99
N ASN A 36 25.39 3.47 5.56
CA ASN A 36 26.07 3.47 4.27
C ASN A 36 25.33 2.76 3.15
N ASN A 37 24.15 2.15 3.40
CA ASN A 37 23.35 1.49 2.36
C ASN A 37 24.09 0.39 1.57
N ILE A 38 25.25 -0.06 2.06
CA ILE A 38 26.07 -1.09 1.43
C ILE A 38 25.99 -2.32 2.32
N LEU A 39 25.03 -3.18 2.02
CA LEU A 39 25.14 -4.60 2.35
C LEU A 39 26.36 -5.14 1.61
N THR A 40 27.53 -5.06 2.25
CA THR A 40 28.73 -5.66 1.69
C THR A 40 28.56 -7.18 1.74
N LEU A 41 29.06 -7.86 0.72
CA LEU A 41 29.10 -9.31 0.67
C LEU A 41 29.85 -9.88 1.90
N GLU A 42 30.85 -9.14 2.39
CA GLU A 42 31.61 -9.45 3.60
C GLU A 42 30.73 -9.48 4.85
N ASN A 43 29.91 -8.46 5.09
CA ASN A 43 28.99 -8.42 6.24
C ASN A 43 27.98 -9.57 6.17
N ILE A 44 27.46 -9.86 4.98
CA ILE A 44 26.52 -10.96 4.71
C ILE A 44 27.16 -12.35 4.97
N PHE A 45 28.46 -12.52 4.69
CA PHE A 45 29.18 -13.77 5.00
C PHE A 45 29.53 -13.91 6.48
N GLN A 46 29.78 -12.80 7.18
CA GLN A 46 30.00 -12.78 8.63
C GLN A 46 28.70 -13.06 9.40
N MET A 47 27.56 -12.68 8.82
CA MET A 47 26.26 -13.10 9.30
C MET A 47 26.09 -14.59 8.96
N ASN A 48 25.89 -15.45 9.97
CA ASN A 48 25.47 -16.84 9.75
C ASN A 48 24.01 -16.88 9.23
N LEU A 49 23.70 -16.20 8.12
CA LEU A 49 22.35 -15.93 7.61
C LEU A 49 21.49 -17.18 7.43
N HIS A 50 22.13 -18.32 7.20
CA HIS A 50 21.46 -19.62 7.14
C HIS A 50 20.71 -19.97 8.44
N GLN A 51 21.16 -19.50 9.60
CA GLN A 51 20.49 -19.73 10.89
C GLN A 51 19.30 -18.78 11.11
N TYR A 52 19.22 -17.68 10.37
CA TYR A 52 18.18 -16.66 10.49
C TYR A 52 17.25 -16.60 9.26
N ASN A 53 17.36 -17.58 8.36
CA ASN A 53 16.61 -17.58 7.11
C ASN A 53 15.11 -17.43 7.36
N ASP A 54 14.55 -18.20 8.29
CA ASP A 54 13.11 -18.16 8.58
C ASP A 54 12.64 -16.79 9.09
N ILE A 55 13.47 -16.13 9.91
CA ILE A 55 13.18 -14.79 10.44
C ILE A 55 13.25 -13.75 9.32
N ILE A 56 14.31 -13.78 8.50
CA ILE A 56 14.48 -12.86 7.38
C ILE A 56 13.34 -13.03 6.37
N GLN A 57 12.95 -14.27 6.06
CA GLN A 57 11.80 -14.56 5.20
C GLN A 57 10.50 -14.01 5.80
N SER A 58 10.27 -14.19 7.10
CA SER A 58 9.07 -13.65 7.75
C SER A 58 8.98 -12.13 7.65
N ILE A 59 10.09 -11.43 7.90
CA ILE A 59 10.19 -9.97 7.78
C ILE A 59 9.99 -9.54 6.33
N LEU A 60 10.62 -10.22 5.37
CA LEU A 60 10.45 -9.95 3.94
C LEU A 60 8.99 -10.11 3.51
N GLN A 61 8.33 -11.20 3.90
CA GLN A 61 6.92 -11.43 3.57
C GLN A 61 6.02 -10.35 4.16
N THR A 62 6.37 -9.84 5.33
CA THR A 62 5.66 -8.70 5.93
C THR A 62 5.88 -7.44 5.09
N ALA A 63 7.12 -7.12 4.75
CA ALA A 63 7.48 -5.98 3.92
C ALA A 63 6.79 -5.99 2.54
N ILE A 64 6.74 -7.16 1.87
CA ILE A 64 6.06 -7.32 0.57
C ILE A 64 4.56 -7.05 0.71
N LYS A 65 3.93 -7.55 1.77
CA LYS A 65 2.50 -7.30 2.03
C LYS A 65 2.24 -5.82 2.30
N GLU A 66 3.12 -5.17 3.05
CA GLU A 66 3.05 -3.74 3.32
C GLU A 66 3.13 -2.91 2.02
N LEU A 67 4.12 -3.19 1.17
CA LEU A 67 4.26 -2.52 -0.14
C LEU A 67 3.01 -2.73 -1.02
N GLN A 68 2.42 -3.93 -0.99
CA GLN A 68 1.19 -4.21 -1.73
C GLN A 68 0.01 -3.39 -1.18
N ILE A 69 -0.08 -3.22 0.14
CA ILE A 69 -1.11 -2.37 0.76
C ILE A 69 -0.93 -0.91 0.36
N GLU A 70 0.30 -0.39 0.41
CA GLU A 70 0.58 0.99 -0.03
C GLU A 70 0.18 1.21 -1.50
N LYS A 71 0.51 0.27 -2.39
CA LYS A 71 0.10 0.33 -3.80
C LYS A 71 -1.42 0.36 -3.93
N ASN A 72 -2.12 -0.56 -3.26
CA ASN A 72 -3.59 -0.61 -3.30
C ASN A 72 -4.23 0.68 -2.77
N LEU A 73 -3.69 1.28 -1.70
CA LEU A 73 -4.18 2.54 -1.15
C LEU A 73 -3.95 3.72 -2.11
N ASN A 74 -2.76 3.77 -2.74
CA ASN A 74 -2.46 4.77 -3.76
C ASN A 74 -3.37 4.63 -4.99
N ASP A 75 -3.65 3.40 -5.42
CA ASP A 75 -4.54 3.13 -6.55
C ASP A 75 -5.98 3.60 -6.24
N ILE A 76 -6.48 3.32 -5.03
CA ILE A 76 -7.78 3.83 -4.55
C ILE A 76 -7.77 5.37 -4.58
N GLN A 77 -6.73 6.01 -4.01
CA GLN A 77 -6.63 7.46 -3.99
C GLN A 77 -6.65 8.03 -5.42
N GLN A 78 -5.84 7.50 -6.32
CA GLN A 78 -5.77 7.96 -7.72
C GLN A 78 -7.10 7.75 -8.46
N GLN A 79 -7.79 6.64 -8.21
CA GLN A 79 -9.11 6.38 -8.77
C GLN A 79 -10.11 7.47 -8.35
N TRP A 80 -10.16 7.83 -7.06
CA TRP A 80 -11.07 8.87 -6.57
C TRP A 80 -10.66 10.28 -6.99
N ASP A 81 -9.37 10.56 -7.11
CA ASP A 81 -8.85 11.85 -7.59
C ASP A 81 -9.27 12.14 -9.04
N THR A 82 -9.40 11.10 -9.87
CA THR A 82 -9.77 11.21 -11.28
C THR A 82 -11.26 11.02 -11.55
N MET A 83 -12.01 10.39 -10.64
CA MET A 83 -13.45 10.13 -10.78
C MET A 83 -14.28 11.42 -10.84
N ARG A 84 -15.23 11.53 -11.78
CA ARG A 84 -16.11 12.71 -11.92
C ARG A 84 -17.57 12.30 -12.12
N PHE A 85 -18.48 13.00 -11.46
CA PHE A 85 -19.91 12.85 -11.71
C PHE A 85 -20.29 13.44 -13.08
N GLN A 86 -21.08 12.69 -13.84
CA GLN A 86 -21.68 13.20 -15.07
C GLN A 86 -22.97 13.93 -14.74
N ILE A 87 -22.98 15.23 -15.05
CA ILE A 87 -24.11 16.12 -14.75
C ILE A 87 -24.78 16.52 -16.06
N HIS A 88 -26.08 16.29 -16.15
CA HIS A 88 -26.90 16.66 -17.30
C HIS A 88 -27.99 17.64 -16.92
N LYS A 89 -28.35 18.53 -17.85
CA LYS A 89 -29.50 19.43 -17.68
C LYS A 89 -30.80 18.62 -17.82
N HIS A 90 -31.70 18.79 -16.87
CA HIS A 90 -33.02 18.16 -16.88
C HIS A 90 -34.09 19.16 -17.34
N TYR A 91 -34.77 18.78 -18.42
CA TYR A 91 -35.89 19.54 -18.98
C TYR A 91 -37.20 18.80 -18.70
N ARG A 92 -38.22 19.53 -18.25
CA ARG A 92 -39.59 18.99 -18.15
C ARG A 92 -40.39 19.45 -19.36
N HIS A 93 -40.88 18.51 -20.14
CA HIS A 93 -41.89 18.80 -21.16
C HIS A 93 -43.26 18.95 -20.48
N THR A 94 -43.88 20.12 -20.63
CA THR A 94 -45.24 20.35 -20.09
C THR A 94 -46.24 19.94 -21.17
N LEU A 95 -46.96 18.83 -20.95
CA LEU A 95 -48.00 18.35 -21.87
C LEU A 95 -49.00 19.47 -22.18
N GLY A 96 -49.09 19.85 -23.46
CA GLY A 96 -49.98 20.92 -23.95
C GLY A 96 -49.31 22.24 -24.30
N THR A 97 -48.02 22.44 -23.99
CA THR A 97 -47.25 23.63 -24.39
C THR A 97 -45.87 23.24 -24.91
N ASN A 98 -45.47 23.70 -26.11
CA ASN A 98 -44.14 23.45 -26.72
C ASN A 98 -43.00 24.22 -26.02
N ILE A 99 -43.05 24.36 -24.70
CA ILE A 99 -42.09 25.12 -23.90
C ILE A 99 -41.29 24.12 -23.06
N GLU A 100 -40.01 23.95 -23.42
CA GLU A 100 -39.05 23.22 -22.60
C GLU A 100 -38.59 24.13 -21.47
N GLN A 101 -38.92 23.76 -20.23
CA GLN A 101 -38.45 24.48 -19.04
C GLN A 101 -37.27 23.72 -18.42
N GLU A 102 -36.09 24.35 -18.39
CA GLU A 102 -34.92 23.87 -17.65
C GLU A 102 -35.27 23.88 -16.16
N ARG A 103 -35.28 22.71 -15.50
CA ARG A 103 -35.64 22.59 -14.07
C ARG A 103 -34.43 22.36 -13.16
N GLY A 104 -33.25 22.16 -13.73
CA GLY A 104 -32.01 22.00 -12.98
C GLY A 104 -31.10 20.93 -13.58
N PHE A 105 -30.19 20.44 -12.74
CA PHE A 105 -29.19 19.45 -13.11
C PHE A 105 -29.48 18.11 -12.44
N ILE A 106 -29.30 17.02 -13.18
CA ILE A 106 -29.37 15.65 -12.68
C ILE A 106 -28.02 14.96 -12.86
N ILE A 107 -27.71 14.06 -11.93
CA ILE A 107 -26.57 13.16 -12.05
C ILE A 107 -27.03 11.92 -12.81
N THR A 108 -26.25 11.49 -13.79
CA THR A 108 -26.52 10.30 -14.59
C THR A 108 -25.27 9.42 -14.62
N GLY A 109 -25.42 8.15 -15.02
CA GLY A 109 -24.26 7.25 -15.18
C GLY A 109 -23.50 7.04 -13.86
N VAL A 110 -24.22 6.84 -12.76
CA VAL A 110 -23.65 6.63 -11.42
C VAL A 110 -23.24 5.19 -11.17
N ASP A 111 -23.62 4.25 -12.04
CA ASP A 111 -23.37 2.82 -11.85
C ASP A 111 -21.87 2.52 -11.70
N ASP A 112 -21.01 3.10 -12.55
CA ASP A 112 -19.56 2.94 -12.47
C ASP A 112 -18.97 3.51 -11.17
N ILE A 113 -19.54 4.62 -10.68
CA ILE A 113 -19.09 5.28 -9.43
C ILE A 113 -19.51 4.44 -8.22
N LEU A 114 -20.71 3.87 -8.25
CA LEU A 114 -21.18 2.97 -7.19
C LEU A 114 -20.38 1.68 -7.16
N GLN A 115 -20.09 1.09 -8.32
CA GLN A 115 -19.22 -0.09 -8.42
C GLN A 115 -17.82 0.21 -7.87
N ALA A 116 -17.21 1.33 -8.26
CA ALA A 116 -15.94 1.79 -7.74
C ALA A 116 -15.93 1.97 -6.21
N LEU A 117 -17.03 2.47 -5.65
CA LEU A 117 -17.22 2.62 -4.20
C LEU A 117 -17.27 1.28 -3.50
N GLU A 118 -18.03 0.33 -4.03
CA GLU A 118 -18.14 -1.02 -3.47
C GLU A 118 -16.79 -1.73 -3.49
N ASP A 119 -16.08 -1.70 -4.63
CA ASP A 119 -14.77 -2.32 -4.80
C ASP A 119 -13.73 -1.71 -3.83
N SER A 120 -13.67 -0.37 -3.76
CA SER A 120 -12.78 0.33 -2.81
C SER A 120 -13.09 -0.05 -1.36
N THR A 121 -14.38 -0.15 -1.02
CA THR A 121 -14.83 -0.51 0.34
C THR A 121 -14.47 -1.96 0.69
N LEU A 122 -14.61 -2.89 -0.25
CA LEU A 122 -14.23 -4.28 -0.06
C LEU A 122 -12.72 -4.45 0.15
N LEU A 123 -11.92 -3.77 -0.67
CA LEU A 123 -10.46 -3.77 -0.55
C LEU A 123 -10.01 -3.19 0.80
N LEU A 124 -10.56 -2.04 1.19
CA LEU A 124 -10.27 -1.42 2.48
C LEU A 124 -10.65 -2.33 3.64
N ASN A 125 -11.83 -2.96 3.60
CA ASN A 125 -12.26 -3.91 4.64
C ASN A 125 -11.32 -5.12 4.76
N SER A 126 -10.76 -5.59 3.65
CA SER A 126 -9.75 -6.65 3.65
C SER A 126 -8.45 -6.20 4.32
N ILE A 127 -8.00 -4.97 4.02
CA ILE A 127 -6.80 -4.37 4.60
C ILE A 127 -6.97 -4.13 6.11
N PHE A 128 -8.11 -3.56 6.54
CA PHE A 128 -8.41 -3.28 7.95
C PHE A 128 -8.46 -4.55 8.81
N LYS A 129 -8.90 -5.68 8.26
CA LYS A 129 -8.88 -6.97 8.96
C LYS A 129 -7.46 -7.48 9.23
N ASN A 130 -6.46 -7.06 8.45
CA ASN A 130 -5.04 -7.25 8.77
C ASN A 130 -4.54 -6.20 9.77
N GLN A 131 -5.26 -6.03 10.90
CA GLN A 131 -5.12 -4.93 11.87
C GLN A 131 -3.67 -4.67 12.36
N TYR A 132 -2.79 -5.68 12.28
CA TYR A 132 -1.39 -5.56 12.66
C TYR A 132 -0.62 -4.54 11.80
N LEU A 133 -0.94 -4.41 10.50
CA LEU A 133 -0.17 -3.56 9.58
C LEU A 133 -0.54 -2.07 9.73
N LEU A 134 -1.82 -1.76 9.91
CA LEU A 134 -2.28 -0.38 10.15
C LEU A 134 -1.78 0.22 11.46
N PHE A 135 -1.65 -0.60 12.52
CA PHE A 135 -1.06 -0.13 13.77
C PHE A 135 0.40 0.31 13.58
N TYR A 136 1.19 -0.44 12.80
CA TYR A 136 2.58 -0.06 12.51
C TYR A 136 2.69 1.21 11.65
N TYR A 137 1.79 1.42 10.69
CA TYR A 137 1.81 2.61 9.82
C TYR A 137 1.29 3.89 10.49
N LEU A 138 0.21 3.80 11.27
CA LEU A 138 -0.39 4.96 11.94
C LEU A 138 0.40 5.43 13.16
N TYR A 139 1.10 4.51 13.86
CA TYR A 139 1.89 4.85 15.05
C TYR A 139 3.40 4.89 14.80
N GLY A 140 3.90 4.33 13.69
CA GLY A 140 5.32 4.36 13.33
C GLY A 140 5.78 5.65 12.62
N THR A 141 4.84 6.44 12.09
CA THR A 141 5.13 7.72 11.40
C THR A 141 4.99 8.96 12.30
N VAL A 142 4.58 8.80 13.56
CA VAL A 142 4.32 9.93 14.49
C VAL A 142 5.56 10.32 15.32
N ASN A 143 6.73 9.72 15.10
CA ASN A 143 7.97 10.16 15.73
C ASN A 143 9.06 10.37 14.67
N ILE A 144 9.10 11.58 14.11
CA ILE A 144 10.25 12.46 13.87
C ILE A 144 9.69 13.61 13.02
N ASP A 145 9.26 14.68 13.67
CA ASP A 145 9.26 16.08 13.21
C ASP A 145 8.39 16.94 14.16
N VAL A 146 8.81 17.02 15.43
CA VAL A 146 8.62 18.19 16.32
C VAL A 146 9.84 18.32 17.21
#